data_AF-A0AAW8F885-F1
#
_entry.id   AF-A0AAW8F885-F1
#
_cell.length_a   1.000
_cell.length_b   1.000
_cell.length_c   1.000
_cell.angle_alpha   90.00
_cell.angle_beta   90.00
_cell.angle_gamma   90.00
#
_symmetry.space_group_name_H-M   'P 1'
#
loop_
_entity.id
_entity.type
_entity.pdbx_description
1 polymer ?
#
loop_
_entity_poly.entity_id
_entity_poly.type
_entity_poly.pdbx_seq_one_letter_code
_entity_poly.pdbx_strand_id
1 'polypeptide(L)'
;MFVHLVTPPEWRRITGEAPPPSPVDSPAYTNAGLPWFDYYDQDAEDLAPTDPLEGVKPVGDWLGDDHEPWQPPGSHQVEQLGDAPGKPVQDGDW
;
A
#
# COMPACT_ATOMS: atom_id res chain seq x y z
N MET A 1 -20.76 4.23 -5.20
CA MET A 1 -20.44 2.92 -5.81
C MET A 1 -19.27 2.36 -5.02
N PHE A 2 -19.32 1.11 -4.59
CA PHE A 2 -18.26 0.47 -3.80
C PHE A 2 -17.73 -0.73 -4.57
N VAL A 3 -16.41 -0.86 -4.62
CA VAL A 3 -15.71 -2.00 -5.21
C VAL A 3 -14.98 -2.70 -4.08
N HIS A 4 -15.15 -4.02 -3.96
CA HIS A 4 -14.45 -4.84 -2.99
C HIS A 4 -13.60 -5.86 -3.74
N LEU A 5 -12.31 -5.88 -3.42
CA LEU A 5 -11.41 -6.94 -3.84
C LEU A 5 -11.63 -8.14 -2.92
N VAL A 6 -11.81 -9.32 -3.49
CA VAL A 6 -12.01 -10.56 -2.76
C VAL A 6 -11.14 -11.65 -3.37
N THR A 7 -10.68 -12.58 -2.54
CA THR A 7 -9.90 -13.72 -2.99
C THR A 7 -10.78 -14.72 -3.76
N PRO A 8 -10.20 -15.61 -4.59
CA PRO A 8 -10.97 -16.63 -5.32
C PRO A 8 -11.90 -17.50 -4.44
N PRO A 9 -11.51 -17.93 -3.22
CA PRO A 9 -12.42 -18.64 -2.31
C PRO A 9 -13.60 -17.78 -1.83
N GLU A 10 -13.35 -16.50 -1.53
CA GLU A 10 -14.39 -15.57 -1.07
C GLU A 10 -15.38 -15.23 -2.18
N TRP A 11 -14.91 -15.04 -3.42
CA TRP A 11 -15.77 -14.88 -4.59
C TRP A 11 -16.79 -16.02 -4.68
N ARG A 12 -16.29 -17.27 -4.62
CA ARG A 12 -17.15 -18.45 -4.71
C ARG A 12 -18.13 -18.54 -3.55
N ARG A 13 -17.74 -18.12 -2.35
CA ARG A 13 -18.63 -18.05 -1.17
C ARG A 13 -19.74 -17.02 -1.35
N ILE A 14 -19.43 -15.87 -1.96
CA ILE A 14 -20.37 -14.75 -2.15
C ILE A 14 -21.33 -15.03 -3.31
N THR A 15 -20.81 -15.50 -4.45
CA THR A 15 -21.57 -15.60 -5.71
C THR A 15 -22.08 -17.01 -6.00
N GLY A 16 -21.46 -18.04 -5.42
CA GLY A 16 -21.69 -19.44 -5.79
C GLY A 16 -21.02 -19.86 -7.10
N GLU A 17 -20.43 -18.93 -7.84
CA GLU A 17 -19.81 -19.17 -9.14
C GLU A 17 -18.31 -19.42 -9.01
N ALA A 18 -17.72 -20.07 -10.02
CA ALA A 18 -16.27 -20.10 -10.12
C ALA A 18 -15.74 -18.67 -10.36
N PRO A 19 -14.62 -18.29 -9.74
CA PRO A 19 -13.97 -17.02 -10.05
C PRO A 19 -13.56 -17.01 -11.53
N PRO A 20 -13.59 -15.84 -12.19
CA PRO A 20 -13.11 -15.72 -13.56
C PRO A 20 -11.66 -16.25 -13.63
N PRO A 21 -11.29 -16.92 -14.74
CA PRO A 21 -9.93 -17.42 -14.90
C PRO A 21 -8.96 -16.25 -14.86
N SER A 22 -7.78 -16.48 -14.26
CA SER A 22 -6.72 -15.50 -14.28
C SER A 22 -6.40 -15.12 -15.73
N PRO A 23 -6.27 -13.81 -16.06
CA PRO A 23 -5.95 -13.38 -17.42
C PRO A 23 -4.57 -13.87 -17.88
N VAL A 24 -3.69 -14.23 -16.93
CA VAL A 24 -2.37 -14.81 -17.16
C VAL A 24 -2.15 -15.93 -16.13
N ASP A 25 -1.63 -17.07 -16.56
CA ASP A 25 -1.21 -18.13 -15.65
C ASP A 25 0.30 -18.05 -15.36
N SER A 26 0.72 -18.52 -14.19
CA SER A 26 2.14 -18.55 -13.78
C SER A 26 3.03 -19.34 -14.76
N PRO A 27 2.58 -20.48 -15.33
CA PRO A 27 3.31 -21.18 -16.38
C PRO A 27 3.53 -20.36 -17.65
N ALA A 28 2.55 -19.57 -18.11
CA ALA A 28 2.71 -18.70 -19.29
C ALA A 28 3.77 -17.64 -19.04
N TYR A 29 3.83 -17.07 -17.84
CA TYR A 29 4.86 -16.12 -17.47
C TYR A 29 6.27 -16.74 -17.53
N THR A 30 6.39 -17.96 -17.00
CA THR A 30 7.65 -18.73 -17.00
C THR A 30 8.08 -19.13 -18.41
N ASN A 31 7.14 -19.63 -19.22
CA ASN A 31 7.38 -20.05 -20.60
C ASN A 31 7.68 -18.88 -21.54
N ALA A 32 7.14 -17.69 -21.26
CA ALA A 32 7.39 -16.49 -22.04
C ALA A 32 8.79 -15.90 -21.79
N GLY A 33 9.54 -16.42 -20.81
CA GLY A 33 10.87 -15.90 -20.46
C GLY A 33 10.83 -14.43 -20.03
N LEU A 34 9.66 -13.96 -19.58
CA LEU A 34 9.50 -12.58 -19.15
C LEU A 34 10.23 -12.42 -17.82
N PRO A 35 11.15 -11.45 -17.70
CA PRO A 35 11.78 -11.17 -16.42
C PRO A 35 10.68 -10.75 -15.44
N TRP A 36 10.59 -11.46 -14.30
CA TRP A 36 9.58 -11.22 -13.26
C TRP A 36 9.61 -9.77 -12.76
N PHE A 37 10.79 -9.15 -12.87
CA PHE A 37 11.10 -7.75 -12.70
C PHE A 37 12.59 -7.62 -13.05
N ASP A 38 12.95 -6.92 -14.14
CA ASP A 38 14.37 -6.74 -14.54
C ASP A 38 14.98 -5.43 -14.02
N TYR A 39 14.20 -4.67 -13.25
CA TYR A 39 14.59 -3.33 -12.81
C TYR A 39 15.12 -3.34 -11.36
N TYR A 40 16.29 -3.93 -11.15
CA TYR A 40 17.04 -3.72 -9.91
C TYR A 40 18.00 -2.55 -10.09
N ASP A 41 17.47 -1.33 -9.97
CA ASP A 41 18.27 -0.12 -10.03
C ASP A 41 18.28 0.55 -8.66
N GLN A 42 18.81 -0.19 -7.68
CA GLN A 42 18.99 0.32 -6.31
C GLN A 42 20.00 1.46 -6.26
N ASP A 43 20.90 1.51 -7.25
CA ASP A 43 21.97 2.50 -7.39
C ASP A 43 21.64 3.52 -8.50
N ALA A 44 20.41 3.50 -9.04
CA ALA A 44 19.94 4.47 -10.02
C ALA A 44 19.94 5.86 -9.41
N GLU A 45 20.18 6.85 -10.26
CA GLU A 45 19.79 8.21 -9.94
C GLU A 45 18.26 8.34 -10.01
N ASP A 46 17.69 9.09 -9.08
CA ASP A 46 16.26 9.38 -9.06
C ASP A 46 15.82 10.03 -10.38
N LEU A 47 14.59 9.71 -10.80
CA LEU A 47 14.00 10.38 -11.95
C LEU A 47 13.76 11.86 -11.63
N ALA A 48 14.18 12.73 -12.56
CA ALA A 48 13.86 14.15 -12.46
C ALA A 48 12.34 14.36 -12.37
N PRO A 49 11.86 15.29 -11.52
CA PRO A 49 10.44 15.58 -11.43
C PRO A 49 9.92 16.12 -12.77
N THR A 50 8.67 15.78 -13.08
CA THR A 50 7.94 16.39 -14.19
C THR A 50 7.43 17.77 -13.77
N ASP A 51 7.16 18.67 -14.74
CA ASP A 51 6.68 20.04 -14.46
C ASP A 51 5.58 20.12 -13.38
N PRO A 52 4.55 19.24 -13.35
CA PRO A 52 3.51 19.29 -12.32
C PRO A 52 4.00 18.92 -10.91
N LEU A 53 5.11 18.19 -10.79
CA LEU A 53 5.64 17.66 -9.54
C LEU A 53 6.89 18.40 -9.05
N GLU A 54 7.39 19.40 -9.78
CA GLU A 54 8.58 20.17 -9.38
C GLU A 54 8.48 20.81 -7.98
N GLY A 55 7.26 21.13 -7.54
CA GLY A 55 7.01 21.72 -6.22
C GLY A 55 6.87 20.71 -5.07
N VAL A 56 6.88 19.40 -5.37
CA VAL A 56 6.74 18.36 -4.34
C VAL A 56 8.07 18.19 -3.62
N LYS A 57 8.06 18.40 -2.30
CA LYS A 57 9.23 18.17 -1.46
C LYS A 57 9.24 16.73 -0.96
N PRO A 58 10.41 16.06 -0.92
CA PRO A 58 10.52 14.74 -0.32
C PRO A 58 10.15 14.82 1.16
N VAL A 59 9.55 13.75 1.68
CA VAL A 59 9.12 13.67 3.08
C VAL A 59 10.31 13.75 4.05
N GLY A 60 11.51 13.34 3.62
CA GLY A 60 12.75 13.49 4.39
C GLY A 60 13.05 14.94 4.81
N ASP A 61 12.69 15.93 3.98
CA ASP A 61 12.83 17.34 4.35
C ASP A 61 11.91 17.75 5.51
N TRP A 62 10.80 17.04 5.70
CA TRP A 62 9.80 17.31 6.74
C TRP A 62 10.02 16.48 8.00
N LEU A 63 10.38 15.21 7.84
CA LEU A 63 10.53 14.25 8.93
C LEU A 63 11.98 14.09 9.41
N GLY A 64 12.97 14.61 8.67
CA GLY A 64 14.39 14.38 8.93
C GLY A 64 14.86 12.97 8.53
N ASP A 65 16.16 12.71 8.66
CA ASP A 65 16.76 11.37 8.52
C ASP A 65 16.54 10.50 9.79
N ASP A 66 15.48 10.80 10.54
CA ASP A 66 15.27 10.26 11.87
C ASP A 66 14.84 8.78 11.74
N HIS A 67 15.84 7.91 11.70
CA HIS A 67 15.70 6.45 11.79
C HIS A 67 15.33 5.99 13.21
N GLU A 68 14.95 6.90 14.10
CA GLU A 68 14.57 6.55 15.46
C GLU A 68 13.32 5.66 15.44
N PRO A 69 13.35 4.50 16.11
CA PRO A 69 12.18 3.64 16.20
C PRO A 69 10.99 4.41 16.73
N TRP A 70 9.84 4.25 16.07
CA TRP A 70 8.58 4.87 16.46
C TRP A 70 8.33 4.69 17.96
N GLN A 71 8.07 5.81 18.64
CA GLN A 71 7.65 5.83 20.03
C GLN A 71 6.16 6.16 20.10
N PRO A 72 5.40 5.56 21.03
CA PRO A 72 4.03 5.97 21.29
C PRO A 72 3.98 7.46 21.66
N PRO A 73 3.03 8.24 21.12
CA PRO A 73 2.92 9.65 21.46
C PRO A 73 2.63 9.84 22.95
N GLY A 74 3.30 10.81 23.57
CA GLY A 74 2.99 11.22 24.94
C GLY A 74 1.58 11.83 25.02
N SER A 75 0.99 11.85 26.21
CA SER A 75 -0.37 12.41 26.41
C SER A 75 -0.53 13.86 25.95
N HIS A 76 0.57 14.63 25.94
CA HIS A 76 0.61 16.02 25.49
C HIS A 76 0.64 16.17 23.95
N GLN A 77 0.87 15.10 23.20
CA GLN A 77 0.87 15.06 21.73
C GLN A 77 -0.47 14.57 21.16
N VAL A 78 -1.42 14.18 22.01
CA VAL A 78 -2.74 13.68 21.60
C VAL A 78 -3.78 14.76 21.79
N GLU A 79 -4.32 15.28 20.68
CA GLU A 79 -5.46 16.20 20.68
C GLU A 79 -6.76 15.43 20.38
N GLN A 80 -7.72 15.49 21.30
CA GLN A 80 -9.04 14.88 21.12
C GLN A 80 -9.87 15.74 20.17
N LEU A 81 -10.30 15.16 19.05
CA LEU A 81 -11.24 15.81 18.13
C LEU A 81 -12.67 15.41 18.50
N GLY A 82 -13.47 16.37 18.99
CA GLY A 82 -14.88 16.20 19.36
C GLY A 82 -15.14 16.11 20.87
N ASP A 83 -16.42 16.16 21.28
CA ASP A 83 -16.82 16.27 22.69
C ASP A 83 -16.70 14.97 23.49
N ALA A 84 -16.64 13.82 22.82
CA ALA A 84 -16.59 12.51 23.46
C ALA A 84 -15.52 11.62 22.81
N PRO A 85 -14.74 10.85 23.60
CA PRO A 85 -13.82 9.87 23.05
C PRO A 85 -14.60 8.87 22.19
N GLY A 86 -14.21 8.76 20.92
CA GLY A 86 -14.76 7.77 20.01
C GLY A 86 -14.55 6.34 20.55
N LYS A 87 -15.30 5.37 20.01
CA LYS A 87 -15.04 3.97 20.31
C LYS A 87 -13.63 3.61 19.81
N PRO A 88 -12.81 2.90 20.61
CA PRO A 88 -11.52 2.44 20.14
C PRO A 88 -11.70 1.58 18.88
N VAL A 89 -10.93 1.91 17.85
CA VAL A 89 -10.88 1.11 16.62
C VAL A 89 -10.04 -0.11 16.92
N GLN A 90 -10.60 -1.31 16.69
CA GLN A 90 -9.83 -2.54 16.80
C GLN A 90 -9.00 -2.73 15.53
N ASP A 91 -7.77 -3.22 15.68
CA ASP A 91 -7.01 -3.71 14.55
C ASP A 91 -7.76 -4.88 13.90
N GLY A 92 -7.74 -4.93 12.58
CA GLY A 92 -8.31 -6.04 11.83
C GLY A 92 -7.47 -7.31 12.02
N ASP A 93 -8.13 -8.46 11.98
CA ASP A 93 -7.45 -9.75 11.82
C ASP A 93 -6.94 -9.85 10.38
N TRP A 94 -5.68 -9.46 10.15
CA TRP A 94 -4.97 -9.61 8.87
C TRP A 94 -4.26 -10.95 8.76
#